data_AF-A0A1Q3H2R3-F1
#
_entry.id   AF-A0A1Q3H2R3-F1
#
_cell.length_a   1.000
_cell.length_b   1.000
_cell.length_c   1.000
_cell.angle_alpha   90.00
_cell.angle_beta   90.00
_cell.angle_gamma   90.00
#
_symmetry.space_group_name_H-M   'P 1'
#
loop_
_entity.id
_entity.type
_entity.pdbx_description
1 polymer ?
#
loop_
_entity_poly.entity_id
_entity_poly.type
_entity_poly.pdbx_seq_one_letter_code
_entity_poly.pdbx_strand_id
1 'polypeptide(L)'
;MSIYQRQERSKEEVLSFFSQPTNRTIVAQDYEKVAPIEVADAIKLQNTEQRMVALRSFEPETIVEALDATLLNSQTVEKTQVRWDEQLKPYKHTYKDTYELYKILGSSLGVVNSWTTVPNIYIVKCECPSTQRLYYLYVPEEVAVNKDAIEAVAWTMRFNDQPLTKQQYLNLMYTET
;
A
#
# COMPACT_ATOMS: atom_id res chain seq x y z
N MET A 1 2.99 21.49 -9.61
CA MET A 1 2.46 20.40 -8.77
C MET A 1 3.43 20.18 -7.63
N SER A 2 3.18 20.65 -6.41
CA SER A 2 4.22 20.64 -5.37
C SER A 2 4.16 19.39 -4.51
N ILE A 3 4.61 18.27 -5.09
CA ILE A 3 4.95 17.04 -4.33
C ILE A 3 6.01 17.37 -3.26
N TYR A 4 6.86 18.35 -3.52
CA TYR A 4 8.00 18.72 -2.68
C TYR A 4 7.61 19.36 -1.35
N GLN A 5 6.57 20.20 -1.34
CA GLN A 5 6.07 20.79 -0.09
C GLN A 5 5.48 19.74 0.85
N ARG A 6 4.82 18.71 0.30
CA ARG A 6 4.34 17.56 1.09
C ARG A 6 5.48 16.74 1.68
N GLN A 7 6.60 16.67 0.98
CA GLN A 7 7.82 15.99 1.45
C GLN A 7 8.65 16.86 2.41
N GLU A 8 8.12 18.01 2.87
CA GLU A 8 8.80 18.97 3.75
C GLU A 8 10.16 19.44 3.23
N ARG A 9 10.39 19.36 1.91
CA ARG A 9 11.65 19.78 1.30
C ARG A 9 11.72 21.30 1.28
N SER A 10 12.91 21.84 1.52
CA SER A 10 13.11 23.29 1.39
C SER A 10 13.13 23.70 -0.08
N LYS A 11 12.80 24.97 -0.35
CA LYS A 11 12.88 25.54 -1.69
C LYS A 11 14.28 25.38 -2.28
N GLU A 12 15.31 25.57 -1.46
CA GLU A 12 16.72 25.46 -1.82
C GLU A 12 17.07 24.03 -2.25
N GLU A 13 16.60 23.03 -1.50
CA GLU A 13 16.78 21.63 -1.83
C GLU A 13 16.10 21.29 -3.17
N VAL A 14 14.86 21.75 -3.38
CA VAL A 14 14.11 21.49 -4.60
C VAL A 14 14.79 22.11 -5.82
N LEU A 15 15.28 23.34 -5.70
CA LEU A 15 16.02 24.02 -6.76
C LEU A 15 17.34 23.32 -7.11
N SER A 16 17.93 22.57 -6.17
CA SER A 16 19.15 21.81 -6.41
C SER A 16 18.97 20.66 -7.42
N PHE A 17 17.76 20.11 -7.55
CA PHE A 17 17.46 19.04 -8.50
C PHE A 17 17.45 19.49 -9.96
N PHE A 18 17.35 20.80 -10.22
CA PHE A 18 17.31 21.34 -11.57
C PHE A 18 18.69 21.88 -11.95
N SER A 19 19.30 21.35 -13.02
CA SER A 19 20.60 21.82 -13.51
C SER A 19 20.48 23.06 -14.39
N GLN A 20 19.37 23.22 -15.10
CA GLN A 20 19.15 24.34 -16.02
C GLN A 20 18.65 25.59 -15.28
N PRO A 21 19.29 26.77 -15.49
CA PRO A 21 18.88 28.02 -14.85
C PRO A 21 17.43 28.41 -15.13
N THR A 22 16.95 28.16 -16.36
CA THR A 22 15.56 28.41 -16.77
C THR A 22 14.55 27.64 -15.91
N ASN A 23 14.80 26.35 -15.69
CA ASN A 23 13.93 25.51 -14.87
C ASN A 23 13.95 25.95 -13.40
N ARG A 24 15.12 26.35 -12.88
CA ARG A 24 15.23 26.91 -11.53
C ARG A 24 14.38 28.16 -11.36
N THR A 25 14.39 29.08 -12.33
CA THR A 25 13.58 30.31 -12.27
C THR A 25 12.09 30.00 -12.25
N ILE A 26 11.62 29.09 -13.11
CA ILE A 26 10.21 28.68 -13.16
C ILE A 26 9.79 28.07 -11.81
N VAL A 27 10.55 27.10 -11.31
CA VAL A 27 10.25 26.43 -10.04
C VAL A 27 10.30 27.42 -8.88
N ALA A 28 11.26 28.34 -8.84
CA ALA A 28 11.38 29.34 -7.77
C ALA A 28 10.20 30.32 -7.72
N GLN A 29 9.60 30.65 -8.86
CA GLN A 29 8.44 31.56 -8.96
C GLN A 29 7.14 30.89 -8.53
N ASP A 30 7.02 29.58 -8.77
CA ASP A 30 5.79 28.84 -8.55
C ASP A 30 5.79 28.05 -7.24
N TYR A 31 6.96 27.83 -6.62
CA TYR A 31 7.11 27.01 -5.40
C TYR A 31 6.10 27.37 -4.32
N GLU A 32 6.02 28.65 -3.95
CA GLU A 32 5.14 29.15 -2.89
C GLU A 32 3.66 29.23 -3.30
N LYS A 33 3.36 29.22 -4.59
CA LYS A 33 1.99 29.42 -5.12
C LYS A 33 1.23 28.11 -5.29
N VAL A 34 1.94 27.00 -5.35
CA VAL A 34 1.38 25.70 -5.71
C VAL A 34 1.12 24.91 -4.45
N ALA A 35 -0.14 24.75 -4.07
CA ALA A 35 -0.53 23.89 -2.97
C ALA A 35 -0.08 22.42 -3.19
N PRO A 36 0.19 21.67 -2.11
CA PRO A 36 0.37 20.23 -2.16
C PRO A 36 -0.81 19.54 -2.85
N ILE A 37 -0.53 18.50 -3.63
CA ILE A 37 -1.58 17.71 -4.28
C ILE A 37 -2.18 16.73 -3.25
N GLU A 38 -3.51 16.64 -3.23
CA GLU A 38 -4.23 15.66 -2.43
C GLU A 38 -4.48 14.37 -3.23
N VAL A 39 -4.68 13.24 -2.54
CA VAL A 39 -4.95 11.95 -3.19
C VAL A 39 -6.17 12.04 -4.10
N ALA A 40 -7.23 12.71 -3.62
CA ALA A 40 -8.47 12.91 -4.37
C ALA A 40 -8.26 13.67 -5.70
N ASP A 41 -7.27 14.58 -5.74
CA ASP A 41 -6.93 15.31 -6.95
C ASP A 41 -6.02 14.49 -7.87
N ALA A 42 -5.05 13.77 -7.29
CA ALA A 42 -4.16 12.88 -8.02
C ALA A 42 -4.95 11.81 -8.79
N ILE A 43 -5.98 11.22 -8.17
CA ILE A 43 -6.85 10.22 -8.79
C ILE A 43 -7.58 10.76 -10.02
N LYS A 44 -7.98 12.04 -10.01
CA LYS A 44 -8.75 12.68 -11.09
C LYS A 44 -7.90 13.10 -12.29
N LEU A 45 -6.57 12.99 -12.21
CA LEU A 45 -5.67 13.30 -13.32
C LEU A 45 -6.01 12.43 -14.53
N GLN A 46 -6.27 13.05 -15.68
CA GLN A 46 -6.70 12.36 -16.90
C GLN A 46 -5.60 11.50 -17.51
N ASN A 47 -4.37 12.01 -17.50
CA ASN A 47 -3.22 11.30 -18.02
C ASN A 47 -2.76 10.21 -17.03
N THR A 48 -2.74 8.96 -17.49
CA THR A 48 -2.39 7.80 -16.67
C THR A 48 -0.97 7.89 -16.09
N GLU A 49 0.02 8.32 -16.87
CA GLU A 49 1.41 8.43 -16.41
C GLU A 49 1.56 9.50 -15.33
N GLN A 50 0.94 10.67 -15.52
CA GLN A 50 0.91 11.73 -14.50
C GLN A 50 0.22 11.26 -13.22
N ARG A 51 -0.90 10.56 -13.35
CA ARG A 51 -1.63 9.96 -12.22
C ARG A 51 -0.76 8.96 -11.47
N MET A 52 -0.05 8.08 -12.17
CA MET A 52 0.86 7.11 -11.55
C MET A 52 2.03 7.79 -10.84
N VAL A 53 2.64 8.80 -11.44
CA VAL A 53 3.74 9.57 -10.82
C VAL A 53 3.25 10.31 -9.58
N ALA A 54 2.06 10.91 -9.63
CA ALA A 54 1.46 11.59 -8.48
C ALA A 54 1.16 10.59 -7.35
N LEU A 55 0.46 9.49 -7.64
CA LEU A 55 0.09 8.47 -6.65
C LEU A 55 1.31 7.80 -5.99
N ARG A 56 2.42 7.63 -6.70
CA ARG A 56 3.69 7.11 -6.16
C ARG A 56 4.29 7.99 -5.06
N SER A 57 3.88 9.25 -4.94
CA SER A 57 4.39 10.16 -3.92
C SER A 57 3.65 10.08 -2.59
N PHE A 58 2.57 9.30 -2.50
CA PHE A 58 1.77 9.12 -1.30
C PHE A 58 2.12 7.78 -0.63
N GLU A 59 2.00 7.75 0.70
CA GLU A 59 2.04 6.51 1.46
C GLU A 59 0.77 5.68 1.16
N PRO A 60 0.87 4.34 1.06
CA PRO A 60 -0.28 3.47 0.83
C PRO A 60 -1.45 3.72 1.79
N GLU A 61 -1.15 3.96 3.07
CA GLU A 61 -2.10 4.28 4.14
C GLU A 61 -2.95 5.50 3.76
N THR A 62 -2.29 6.59 3.35
CA THR A 62 -2.98 7.82 2.96
C THR A 62 -3.89 7.60 1.75
N ILE A 63 -3.46 6.75 0.81
CA ILE A 63 -4.28 6.43 -0.38
C ILE A 63 -5.54 5.67 0.04
N VAL A 64 -5.39 4.67 0.90
CA VAL A 64 -6.49 3.82 1.38
C VAL A 64 -7.50 4.63 2.19
N GLU A 65 -7.02 5.51 3.06
CA GLU A 65 -7.87 6.44 3.84
C GLU A 65 -8.63 7.40 2.92
N ALA A 66 -7.95 8.03 1.96
CA ALA A 66 -8.57 8.98 1.04
C ALA A 66 -9.57 8.34 0.06
N LEU A 67 -9.53 7.02 -0.10
CA LEU A 67 -10.44 6.24 -0.93
C LEU A 67 -11.66 5.70 -0.17
N ASP A 68 -11.83 6.08 1.11
CA ASP A 68 -12.90 5.63 2.01
C ASP A 68 -13.00 4.09 2.08
N ALA A 69 -11.85 3.42 2.20
CA ALA A 69 -11.80 1.96 2.25
C ALA A 69 -12.57 1.40 3.44
N THR A 70 -13.48 0.46 3.18
CA THR A 70 -14.28 -0.22 4.19
C THR A 70 -13.59 -1.50 4.65
N LEU A 71 -13.32 -1.62 5.95
CA LEU A 71 -12.80 -2.87 6.54
C LEU A 71 -13.87 -3.97 6.46
N LEU A 72 -13.55 -5.08 5.78
CA LEU A 72 -14.43 -6.24 5.65
C LEU A 72 -14.14 -7.30 6.72
N ASN A 73 -12.87 -7.52 7.03
CA ASN A 73 -12.42 -8.55 7.96
C ASN A 73 -11.04 -8.21 8.54
N SER A 74 -10.79 -8.60 9.78
CA SER A 74 -9.49 -8.51 10.44
C SER A 74 -9.24 -9.81 11.20
N GLN A 75 -8.08 -10.44 10.94
CA GLN A 75 -7.69 -11.71 11.55
C GLN A 75 -6.24 -11.63 12.03
N THR A 76 -6.01 -12.07 13.27
CA THR A 76 -4.68 -12.12 13.87
C THR A 76 -4.27 -13.56 14.10
N VAL A 77 -3.04 -13.91 13.71
CA VAL A 77 -2.41 -15.21 13.98
C VAL A 77 -1.22 -14.99 14.91
N GLU A 78 -1.15 -15.75 15.99
CA GLU A 78 -0.02 -15.71 16.92
C GLU A 78 1.00 -16.76 16.53
N LYS A 79 2.28 -16.36 16.46
CA LYS A 79 3.40 -17.24 16.15
C LYS A 79 4.44 -17.20 17.24
N THR A 80 4.90 -18.37 17.65
CA THR A 80 6.09 -18.51 18.48
C THR A 80 7.20 -19.14 17.66
N GLN A 81 8.38 -18.51 17.66
CA GLN A 81 9.57 -19.05 17.01
C GLN A 81 10.76 -18.99 17.96
N VAL A 82 11.69 -19.96 17.83
CA VAL A 82 12.96 -19.91 18.55
C VAL A 82 13.89 -18.95 17.83
N ARG A 83 14.41 -17.96 18.55
CA ARG A 83 15.46 -17.05 18.10
C ARG A 83 16.70 -17.24 18.95
N TRP A 84 17.84 -16.75 18.44
CA TRP A 84 19.12 -16.79 19.14
C TRP A 84 19.49 -15.37 19.56
N ASP A 85 19.92 -15.19 20.79
CA ASP A 85 20.45 -13.92 21.27
C ASP A 85 21.91 -13.72 20.82
N GLU A 86 22.51 -12.59 21.21
CA GLU A 86 23.88 -12.23 20.88
C GLU A 86 24.92 -13.23 21.42
N GLN A 87 24.55 -14.05 22.41
CA GLN A 87 25.39 -15.08 23.02
C GLN A 87 25.11 -16.48 22.46
N LEU A 88 24.34 -16.58 21.36
CA LEU A 88 23.90 -17.85 20.77
C LEU A 88 23.15 -18.74 21.76
N LYS A 89 22.33 -18.14 22.64
CA LYS A 89 21.38 -18.86 23.49
C LYS A 89 19.97 -18.80 22.89
N PRO A 90 19.23 -19.92 22.86
CA PRO A 90 17.90 -19.93 22.27
C PRO A 90 16.89 -19.30 23.23
N TYR A 91 15.99 -18.47 22.71
CA TYR A 91 14.85 -17.92 23.42
C TYR A 91 13.58 -17.99 22.55
N LYS A 92 12.42 -18.05 23.21
CA LYS A 92 11.13 -18.03 22.52
C LYS A 92 10.74 -16.58 22.23
N HIS A 93 10.52 -16.27 20.96
CA HIS A 93 10.00 -15.00 20.52
C HIS A 93 8.58 -15.21 19.98
N THR A 94 7.61 -14.62 20.65
CA THR A 94 6.20 -14.65 20.25
C THR A 94 5.81 -13.32 19.64
N TYR A 95 5.17 -13.35 18.48
CA TYR A 95 4.69 -12.18 17.78
C TYR A 95 3.32 -12.46 17.16
N LYS A 96 2.60 -11.38 16.82
CA LYS A 96 1.25 -11.43 16.27
C LYS A 96 1.27 -10.84 14.87
N ASP A 97 0.80 -11.60 13.90
CA ASP A 97 0.58 -11.11 12.53
C ASP A 97 -0.90 -10.81 12.36
N THR A 98 -1.23 -9.58 11.97
CA THR A 98 -2.61 -9.15 11.73
C THR A 98 -2.82 -8.86 10.25
N TYR A 99 -3.88 -9.41 9.70
CA TYR A 99 -4.30 -9.28 8.31
C TYR A 99 -5.65 -8.57 8.26
N GLU A 100 -5.73 -7.50 7.48
CA GLU A 100 -6.95 -6.69 7.36
C GLU A 100 -7.38 -6.62 5.89
N LEU A 101 -8.57 -7.13 5.59
CA LEU A 101 -9.14 -7.09 4.24
C LEU A 101 -10.06 -5.88 4.11
N TYR A 102 -9.78 -5.03 3.13
CA TYR A 102 -10.57 -3.84 2.83
C TYR A 102 -11.23 -3.93 1.46
N LYS A 103 -12.34 -3.19 1.34
CA LYS A 103 -13.06 -2.93 0.09
C LYS A 103 -13.01 -1.45 -0.23
N ILE A 104 -12.67 -1.12 -1.47
CA ILE A 104 -12.71 0.22 -2.03
C ILE A 104 -13.77 0.23 -3.13
N LEU A 105 -14.66 1.22 -3.09
CA LEU A 105 -15.70 1.36 -4.10
C LEU A 105 -15.09 1.77 -5.45
N GLY A 106 -15.50 1.12 -6.53
CA GLY A 106 -14.99 1.49 -7.87
C GLY A 106 -15.24 2.95 -8.25
N SER A 107 -16.31 3.55 -7.70
CA SER A 107 -16.66 4.95 -7.89
C SER A 107 -15.67 5.94 -7.25
N SER A 108 -14.90 5.55 -6.23
CA SER A 108 -13.90 6.44 -5.61
C SER A 108 -12.59 6.52 -6.40
N LEU A 109 -12.37 5.62 -7.36
CA LEU A 109 -11.13 5.54 -8.14
C LEU A 109 -11.01 6.59 -9.26
N GLY A 110 -11.99 7.49 -9.41
CA GLY A 110 -12.00 8.57 -10.42
C GLY A 110 -11.90 8.11 -11.87
N VAL A 111 -12.06 6.81 -12.13
CA VAL A 111 -12.11 6.24 -13.49
C VAL A 111 -13.52 6.42 -14.03
N VAL A 112 -13.67 7.18 -15.10
CA VAL A 112 -14.95 7.35 -15.80
C VAL A 112 -14.98 6.37 -16.95
N ASN A 113 -15.93 5.43 -16.90
CA ASN A 113 -16.21 4.52 -18.01
C ASN A 113 -17.68 4.70 -18.41
N SER A 114 -17.94 5.06 -19.67
CA SER A 114 -19.28 5.31 -20.20
C SER A 114 -20.09 4.05 -20.50
N TRP A 115 -19.44 2.88 -20.53
CA TRP A 115 -20.04 1.61 -20.97
C TRP A 115 -20.27 0.64 -19.81
N THR A 116 -19.50 0.73 -18.72
CA THR A 116 -19.57 -0.21 -17.60
C THR A 116 -19.28 0.47 -16.26
N THR A 117 -19.90 -0.02 -15.19
CA THR A 117 -19.53 0.37 -13.82
C THR A 117 -18.11 -0.11 -13.52
N VAL A 118 -17.30 0.75 -12.90
CA VAL A 118 -15.97 0.38 -12.41
C VAL A 118 -16.14 -0.63 -11.27
N PRO A 119 -15.52 -1.82 -11.33
CA PRO A 119 -15.65 -2.81 -10.28
C PRO A 119 -15.01 -2.31 -8.98
N ASN A 120 -15.48 -2.86 -7.85
CA ASN A 120 -14.84 -2.61 -6.55
C ASN A 120 -13.44 -3.22 -6.53
N ILE A 121 -12.55 -2.61 -5.75
CA ILE A 121 -11.21 -3.13 -5.50
C ILE A 121 -11.15 -3.68 -4.08
N TYR A 122 -10.41 -4.77 -3.92
CA TYR A 122 -10.15 -5.37 -2.63
C TYR A 122 -8.65 -5.39 -2.37
N ILE A 123 -8.26 -5.07 -1.14
CA ILE A 123 -6.87 -5.05 -0.72
C ILE A 123 -6.72 -5.75 0.62
N VAL A 124 -5.66 -6.53 0.77
CA VAL A 124 -5.26 -7.09 2.06
C VAL A 124 -4.06 -6.33 2.59
N LYS A 125 -4.19 -5.82 3.81
CA LYS A 125 -3.11 -5.18 4.55
C LYS A 125 -2.42 -6.20 5.43
N CYS A 126 -1.09 -6.18 5.45
CA CYS A 126 -0.27 -6.97 6.36
C CYS A 126 1.01 -6.23 6.74
N GLU A 127 1.55 -6.55 7.92
CA GLU A 127 2.83 -6.04 8.39
C GLU A 127 3.91 -7.12 8.28
N CYS A 128 5.09 -6.75 7.81
CA CYS A 128 6.24 -7.65 7.85
C CYS A 128 6.91 -7.59 9.23
N PRO A 129 6.88 -8.68 10.03
CA PRO A 129 7.31 -8.67 11.43
C PRO A 129 8.82 -8.43 11.61
N SER A 130 9.64 -8.61 10.56
CA SER A 130 11.08 -8.36 10.61
C SER A 130 11.48 -6.94 10.23
N THR A 131 10.64 -6.23 9.46
CA THR A 131 10.97 -4.88 8.94
C THR A 131 9.98 -3.81 9.36
N GLN A 132 8.88 -4.19 10.01
CA GLN A 132 7.76 -3.32 10.38
C GLN A 132 7.16 -2.56 9.19
N ARG A 133 7.39 -3.05 7.97
CA ARG A 133 6.82 -2.47 6.75
C ARG A 133 5.38 -2.93 6.59
N LEU A 134 4.50 -1.98 6.30
CA LEU A 134 3.12 -2.23 5.94
C LEU A 134 3.00 -2.45 4.43
N TYR A 135 2.24 -3.47 4.05
CA TYR A 135 1.94 -3.80 2.67
C TYR A 135 0.43 -3.76 2.47
N TYR A 136 0.01 -3.21 1.34
CA TYR A 136 -1.36 -3.23 0.87
C TYR A 136 -1.38 -3.94 -0.48
N LEU A 137 -1.83 -5.18 -0.48
CA LEU A 137 -1.75 -6.07 -1.63
C LEU A 137 -3.12 -6.19 -2.27
N TYR A 138 -3.18 -5.99 -3.58
CA TYR A 138 -4.40 -6.21 -4.35
C TYR A 138 -4.83 -7.69 -4.29
N VAL A 139 -6.13 -7.91 -4.12
CA VAL A 139 -6.76 -9.23 -4.29
C VAL A 139 -7.99 -9.09 -5.18
N PRO A 140 -8.28 -10.07 -6.04
CA PRO A 140 -9.43 -10.01 -6.92
C PRO A 140 -10.73 -10.30 -6.15
N GLU A 141 -11.86 -9.90 -6.71
CA GLU A 141 -13.16 -9.97 -6.02
C GLU A 141 -13.52 -11.39 -5.60
N GLU A 142 -13.27 -12.38 -6.46
CA GLU A 142 -13.57 -13.79 -6.20
C GLU A 142 -12.89 -14.35 -4.94
N VAL A 143 -11.73 -13.80 -4.57
CA VAL A 143 -11.01 -14.17 -3.34
C VAL A 143 -11.59 -13.45 -2.13
N ALA A 144 -12.08 -12.22 -2.33
CA ALA A 144 -12.65 -11.40 -1.26
C ALA A 144 -14.10 -11.78 -0.90
N VAL A 145 -14.80 -12.58 -1.72
CA VAL A 145 -16.20 -12.99 -1.49
C VAL A 145 -16.42 -13.59 -0.11
N ASN A 146 -15.49 -14.45 0.34
CA ASN A 146 -15.58 -15.13 1.63
C ASN A 146 -15.29 -14.20 2.83
N LYS A 147 -14.80 -12.98 2.58
CA LYS A 147 -14.41 -12.00 3.60
C LYS A 147 -13.44 -12.59 4.63
N ASP A 148 -12.44 -13.34 4.17
CA ASP A 148 -11.42 -13.94 5.00
C ASP A 148 -10.06 -13.32 4.68
N ALA A 149 -9.50 -12.57 5.62
CA ALA A 149 -8.24 -11.85 5.41
C ALA A 149 -7.04 -12.80 5.28
N ILE A 150 -7.07 -13.96 5.94
CA ILE A 150 -6.00 -14.98 5.81
C ILE A 150 -6.08 -15.65 4.43
N GLU A 151 -7.27 -15.97 3.92
CA GLU A 151 -7.44 -16.46 2.56
C GLU A 151 -6.95 -15.43 1.53
N ALA A 152 -7.28 -14.15 1.74
CA ALA A 152 -6.83 -13.06 0.88
C ALA A 152 -5.30 -12.95 0.83
N VAL A 153 -4.61 -12.94 1.98
CA VAL A 153 -3.13 -12.89 1.97
C VAL A 153 -2.51 -14.18 1.43
N ALA A 154 -3.11 -15.35 1.69
CA ALA A 154 -2.65 -16.62 1.15
C ALA A 154 -2.62 -16.59 -0.38
N TRP A 155 -3.66 -16.02 -1.00
CA TRP A 155 -3.74 -15.90 -2.46
C TRP A 155 -2.61 -15.05 -3.06
N THR A 156 -2.09 -14.07 -2.33
CA THR A 156 -0.97 -13.23 -2.80
C THR A 156 0.35 -13.99 -2.89
N MET A 157 0.47 -15.13 -2.21
CA MET A 157 1.64 -16.01 -2.26
C MET A 157 1.44 -17.10 -3.31
N ARG A 158 2.48 -17.38 -4.09
CA ARG A 158 2.43 -18.36 -5.17
C ARG A 158 3.47 -19.46 -5.01
N PHE A 159 3.06 -20.68 -5.35
CA PHE A 159 3.94 -21.83 -5.52
C PHE A 159 3.62 -22.50 -6.86
N ASN A 160 4.61 -22.61 -7.75
CA ASN A 160 4.40 -23.10 -9.13
C ASN A 160 3.25 -22.39 -9.86
N ASP A 161 3.24 -21.06 -9.82
CA ASP A 161 2.22 -20.17 -10.40
C ASP A 161 0.80 -20.28 -9.82
N GLN A 162 0.56 -21.20 -8.87
CA GLN A 162 -0.72 -21.34 -8.19
C GLN A 162 -0.73 -20.55 -6.88
N PRO A 163 -1.82 -19.81 -6.58
CA PRO A 163 -1.98 -19.16 -5.29
C PRO A 163 -2.08 -20.21 -4.16
N LEU A 164 -1.58 -19.88 -2.97
CA LEU A 164 -1.74 -20.76 -1.81
C LEU A 164 -3.19 -20.72 -1.31
N THR A 165 -3.68 -21.87 -0.86
CA THR A 165 -4.88 -21.93 -0.02
C THR A 165 -4.57 -21.42 1.38
N LYS A 166 -5.62 -20.98 2.10
CA LYS A 166 -5.51 -20.60 3.52
C LYS A 166 -4.78 -21.65 4.37
N GLN A 167 -5.12 -22.93 4.22
CA GLN A 167 -4.48 -23.98 5.01
C GLN A 167 -3.00 -24.16 4.66
N GLN A 168 -2.64 -24.10 3.38
CA GLN A 168 -1.24 -24.17 2.95
C GLN A 168 -0.44 -22.99 3.49
N TYR A 169 -1.00 -21.77 3.43
CA TYR A 169 -0.38 -20.58 3.99
C TYR A 169 -0.15 -20.73 5.50
N LEU A 170 -1.19 -21.15 6.23
CA LEU A 170 -1.08 -21.35 7.67
C LEU A 170 -0.01 -22.39 8.02
N ASN A 171 0.00 -23.51 7.28
CA ASN A 171 1.01 -24.55 7.50
C ASN A 171 2.43 -24.05 7.16
N LEU A 172 2.60 -23.32 6.07
CA LEU A 172 3.91 -22.81 5.65
C LEU A 172 4.43 -21.76 6.63
N MET A 173 3.57 -20.85 7.07
CA MET A 173 3.96 -19.67 7.84
C MET A 173 3.94 -19.90 9.35
N TYR A 174 3.11 -20.82 9.87
CA TYR A 174 2.80 -20.92 11.30
C TYR A 174 2.91 -22.32 11.90
N THR A 175 3.30 -23.35 11.15
CA THR A 175 3.65 -24.63 11.79
C THR A 175 4.95 -24.46 12.58
N GLU A 176 4.99 -25.00 13.79
CA GLU A 176 6.20 -25.00 14.61
C GLU A 176 7.36 -25.69 13.87
N THR A 177 8.50 -25.00 13.76
CA THR A 177 9.79 -25.53 13.33
C THR A 177 10.81 -25.34 14.44
#